data_AF-A0A535P271-F1
#
_entry.id   AF-A0A535P271-F1
#
_cell.length_a   1.000
_cell.length_b   1.000
_cell.length_c   1.000
_cell.angle_alpha   90.00
_cell.angle_beta   90.00
_cell.angle_gamma   90.00
#
_symmetry.space_group_name_H-M   'P 1'
#
loop_
_entity.id
_entity.type
_entity.pdbx_description
1 polymer ?
#
loop_
_entity_poly.entity_id
_entity_poly.type
_entity_poly.pdbx_seq_one_letter_code
_entity_poly.pdbx_strand_id
1 'polypeptide(L)'
;MASACGYERLLEGPATAFRPLRGWTFVRKHSREGEGLLSVHPSVQHQLRGWFDAVVALGLRVKDREAHAHNLRVARLCVHIGRQLSMSRHELRVLARAGLMHDIGKLGIPDTVLGKHSALDDAEWNLMRTHPELGLTLLDRTGQSSREVLAVLYHHERLDGSGYPYGLSGEAIPIEARIVAVADTYDALTS
;
A
#
# COMPACT_ATOMS: atom_id res chain seq x y z
N MET A 1 21.32 33.39 27.63
CA MET A 1 21.53 33.74 26.21
C MET A 1 22.28 32.61 25.56
N ALA A 2 21.61 31.90 24.65
CA ALA A 2 22.20 30.86 23.82
C ALA A 2 22.96 31.51 22.66
N SER A 3 24.03 30.87 22.16
CA SER A 3 23.95 30.16 20.88
C SER A 3 25.29 29.51 20.56
N ALA A 4 25.22 28.20 20.25
CA ALA A 4 26.35 27.37 19.87
C ALA A 4 26.49 27.35 18.34
N CYS A 5 27.75 27.18 17.94
CA CYS A 5 28.30 27.19 16.60
C CYS A 5 27.96 25.93 15.78
N GLY A 6 27.61 26.12 14.50
CA GLY A 6 28.22 25.40 13.37
C GLY A 6 27.60 24.08 12.90
N TYR A 7 26.51 24.14 12.11
CA TYR A 7 26.15 23.10 11.13
C TYR A 7 25.22 23.65 10.03
N GLU A 8 25.69 24.63 9.26
CA GLU A 8 24.81 25.40 8.35
C GLU A 8 25.28 25.48 6.89
N ARG A 9 26.08 24.52 6.41
CA ARG A 9 26.41 24.45 4.97
C ARG A 9 26.48 23.02 4.51
N LEU A 10 25.35 22.51 4.02
CA LEU A 10 25.21 21.46 2.97
C LEU A 10 23.72 21.18 2.62
N LEU A 11 22.82 22.16 2.78
CA LEU A 11 21.39 22.06 2.39
C LEU A 11 21.01 23.03 1.26
N GLU A 12 21.90 23.22 0.29
CA GLU A 12 21.62 24.04 -0.90
C GLU A 12 21.77 23.19 -2.17
N GLY A 13 20.80 22.30 -2.39
CA GLY A 13 20.49 21.67 -3.67
C GLY A 13 18.97 21.54 -3.75
N PRO A 14 18.33 21.79 -4.90
CA PRO A 14 16.89 21.94 -4.94
C PRO A 14 16.21 20.62 -4.61
N ALA A 15 15.54 20.57 -3.46
CA ALA A 15 14.54 19.57 -3.15
C ALA A 15 13.47 19.63 -4.25
N THR A 16 13.49 18.68 -5.18
CA THR A 16 12.39 18.47 -6.11
C THR A 16 11.23 17.90 -5.31
N ALA A 17 10.50 18.83 -4.70
CA ALA A 17 9.26 18.60 -4.00
C ALA A 17 8.29 17.85 -4.93
N PHE A 18 7.72 16.77 -4.40
CA PHE A 18 6.49 16.15 -4.87
C PHE A 18 5.51 17.24 -5.33
N ARG A 19 5.17 17.26 -6.63
CA ARG A 19 4.12 18.12 -7.19
C ARG A 19 2.81 17.31 -7.20
N PRO A 20 1.86 17.58 -6.28
CA PRO A 20 0.55 16.96 -6.36
C PRO A 20 -0.16 17.39 -7.65
N LEU A 21 -0.90 16.46 -8.25
CA LEU A 21 -1.78 16.73 -9.38
C LEU A 21 -2.77 17.85 -9.01
N ARG A 22 -3.05 18.74 -9.98
CA ARG A 22 -3.96 19.89 -9.79
C ARG A 22 -5.32 19.37 -9.29
N GLY A 23 -5.73 19.81 -8.10
CA GLY A 23 -7.00 19.46 -7.47
C GLY A 23 -6.88 18.92 -6.03
N TRP A 24 -5.68 18.53 -5.60
CA TRP A 24 -5.44 17.99 -4.26
C TRP A 24 -4.66 19.00 -3.41
N THR A 25 -5.36 19.76 -2.56
CA THR A 25 -4.72 20.62 -1.56
C THR A 25 -4.38 19.79 -0.32
N PHE A 26 -3.08 19.60 -0.08
CA PHE A 26 -2.58 19.09 1.19
C PHE A 26 -2.89 20.12 2.28
N VAL A 27 -3.94 19.89 3.08
CA VAL A 27 -4.19 20.72 4.26
C VAL A 27 -3.15 20.32 5.32
N ARG A 28 -2.07 21.11 5.40
CA ARG A 28 -1.16 21.08 6.53
C ARG A 28 -1.89 21.71 7.72
N LYS A 29 -2.66 20.93 8.48
CA LYS A 29 -3.34 21.46 9.67
C LYS A 29 -2.40 21.41 10.88
N HIS A 30 -1.78 22.56 11.18
CA HIS A 30 -1.52 22.94 12.56
C HIS A 30 -2.83 23.42 13.18
N SER A 31 -3.32 22.73 14.21
CA SER A 31 -4.36 23.22 15.13
C SER A 31 -4.48 22.18 16.24
N ARG A 32 -4.05 22.49 17.48
CA ARG A 32 -4.85 23.14 18.52
C ARG A 32 -6.20 22.47 18.72
N GLU A 33 -6.37 21.99 19.94
CA GLU A 33 -7.52 21.33 20.52
C GLU A 33 -8.83 22.07 20.26
N GLY A 34 -9.93 21.31 20.19
CA GLY A 34 -11.26 21.82 20.47
C GLY A 34 -12.28 21.61 19.35
N GLU A 35 -13.29 20.82 19.69
CA GLU A 35 -14.68 20.91 19.24
C GLU A 35 -15.12 20.09 18.00
N GLY A 36 -15.87 19.02 18.29
CA GLY A 36 -17.13 18.80 17.59
C GLY A 36 -17.16 17.70 16.51
N LEU A 37 -16.67 16.50 16.77
CA LEU A 37 -17.14 15.32 16.03
C LEU A 37 -17.10 14.09 16.95
N LEU A 38 -18.28 13.51 17.18
CA LEU A 38 -18.57 12.32 18.00
C LEU A 38 -17.32 11.54 18.41
N SER A 39 -16.98 11.62 19.70
CA SER A 39 -15.90 10.85 20.31
C SER A 39 -16.24 9.36 20.26
N VAL A 40 -15.86 8.70 19.17
CA VAL A 40 -15.98 7.25 19.04
C VAL A 40 -15.03 6.62 20.05
N HIS A 41 -15.59 5.91 21.02
CA HIS A 41 -14.87 5.32 22.15
C HIS A 41 -13.66 4.48 21.67
N PRO A 42 -12.48 4.54 22.33
CA PRO A 42 -11.25 3.88 21.87
C PRO A 42 -11.38 2.37 21.60
N SER A 43 -12.33 1.69 22.26
CA SER A 43 -12.64 0.27 22.03
C SER A 43 -13.28 0.02 20.66
N VAL A 44 -14.06 0.95 20.12
CA VAL A 44 -14.69 0.86 18.79
C VAL A 44 -13.64 1.11 17.70
N GLN A 45 -12.67 2.00 17.93
CA GLN A 45 -11.53 2.19 17.03
C GLN A 45 -10.60 0.97 16.98
N HIS A 46 -10.54 0.17 18.05
CA HIS A 46 -9.81 -1.11 18.09
C HIS A 46 -10.60 -2.23 17.40
N GLN A 47 -11.94 -2.26 17.55
CA GLN A 47 -12.83 -3.20 16.88
C GLN A 47 -12.88 -2.99 15.34
N LEU A 48 -12.78 -1.75 14.86
CA LEU A 48 -12.76 -1.45 13.43
C LEU A 48 -11.48 -1.92 12.72
N ARG A 49 -10.33 -1.93 13.40
CA ARG A 49 -9.09 -2.53 12.87
C ARG A 49 -9.18 -4.06 12.80
N GLY A 50 -9.73 -4.68 13.84
CA GLY A 50 -9.95 -6.12 13.87
C GLY A 50 -10.93 -6.59 12.79
N TRP A 51 -11.95 -5.79 12.47
CA TRP A 51 -12.90 -6.12 11.41
C TRP A 51 -12.29 -6.02 10.01
N PHE A 52 -11.37 -5.10 9.78
CA PHE A 52 -10.67 -4.96 8.50
C PHE A 52 -9.71 -6.14 8.25
N ASP A 53 -8.90 -6.49 9.25
CA ASP A 53 -8.05 -7.70 9.21
C ASP A 53 -8.92 -8.97 9.06
N ALA A 54 -10.09 -9.01 9.70
CA ALA A 54 -11.05 -10.11 9.57
C ALA A 54 -11.74 -10.17 8.21
N VAL A 55 -12.06 -9.03 7.58
CA VAL A 55 -12.68 -8.97 6.25
C VAL A 55 -11.66 -9.27 5.15
N VAL A 56 -10.39 -8.86 5.31
CA VAL A 56 -9.28 -9.30 4.45
C VAL A 56 -9.08 -10.81 4.60
N ALA A 57 -8.99 -11.31 5.85
CA ALA A 57 -8.85 -12.74 6.12
C ALA A 57 -10.05 -13.57 5.65
N LEU A 58 -11.27 -13.02 5.69
CA LEU A 58 -12.50 -13.69 5.26
C LEU A 58 -12.69 -13.60 3.74
N GLY A 59 -12.40 -12.46 3.11
CA GLY A 59 -12.47 -12.26 1.67
C GLY A 59 -11.46 -13.12 0.91
N LEU A 60 -10.23 -13.25 1.43
CA LEU A 60 -9.21 -14.14 0.88
C LEU A 60 -9.54 -15.62 1.12
N ARG A 61 -10.26 -15.95 2.21
CA ARG A 61 -10.73 -17.33 2.49
C ARG A 61 -11.83 -17.82 1.55
N VAL A 62 -12.64 -16.92 0.99
CA VAL A 62 -13.87 -17.31 0.27
C VAL A 62 -13.60 -17.73 -1.17
N LYS A 63 -12.43 -17.41 -1.76
CA LYS A 63 -12.09 -17.83 -3.13
C LYS A 63 -11.02 -18.91 -3.25
N ASP A 64 -9.97 -18.95 -2.40
CA ASP A 64 -8.91 -19.98 -2.52
C ASP A 64 -8.01 -20.09 -1.27
N ARG A 65 -7.67 -21.30 -0.83
CA ARG A 65 -6.69 -21.53 0.26
C ARG A 65 -5.27 -21.16 -0.17
N GLU A 66 -4.95 -21.30 -1.45
CA GLU A 66 -3.63 -20.98 -1.99
C GLU A 66 -3.36 -19.48 -1.95
N ALA A 67 -4.33 -18.66 -2.39
CA ALA A 67 -4.24 -17.21 -2.34
C ALA A 67 -4.01 -16.69 -0.91
N HIS A 68 -4.67 -17.27 0.09
CA HIS A 68 -4.43 -16.90 1.48
C HIS A 68 -3.00 -17.24 1.95
N ALA A 69 -2.50 -18.42 1.56
CA ALA A 69 -1.13 -18.82 1.90
C ALA A 69 -0.09 -17.91 1.24
N HIS A 70 -0.30 -17.57 -0.03
CA HIS A 70 0.51 -16.61 -0.80
C HIS A 70 0.58 -15.25 -0.08
N ASN A 71 -0.56 -14.62 0.22
CA ASN A 71 -0.57 -13.31 0.87
C ASN A 71 0.15 -13.31 2.23
N LEU A 72 0.06 -14.41 2.98
CA LEU A 72 0.76 -14.55 4.25
C LEU A 72 2.28 -14.70 4.05
N ARG A 73 2.72 -15.43 3.02
CA ARG A 73 4.15 -15.53 2.68
C ARG A 73 4.70 -14.19 2.21
N VAL A 74 4.00 -13.49 1.31
CA VAL A 74 4.36 -12.14 0.85
C VAL A 74 4.48 -11.17 2.04
N ALA A 75 3.50 -11.13 2.94
CA ALA A 75 3.57 -10.29 4.14
C ALA A 75 4.80 -10.58 5.01
N ARG A 76 5.16 -11.86 5.18
CA ARG A 76 6.35 -12.28 5.93
C ARG A 76 7.65 -11.85 5.23
N LEU A 77 7.72 -12.02 3.91
CA LEU A 77 8.84 -11.58 3.09
C LEU A 77 9.04 -10.06 3.18
N CYS A 78 7.96 -9.28 3.05
CA CYS A 78 8.00 -7.83 3.21
C CYS A 78 8.60 -7.42 4.56
N VAL A 79 8.13 -8.03 5.66
CA VAL A 79 8.67 -7.76 7.00
C VAL A 79 10.14 -8.16 7.11
N HIS A 80 10.56 -9.27 6.49
CA HIS A 80 11.94 -9.70 6.49
C HIS A 80 12.84 -8.69 5.75
N ILE A 81 12.45 -8.28 4.54
CA ILE A 81 13.15 -7.26 3.75
C ILE A 81 13.25 -5.95 4.54
N GLY A 82 12.14 -5.47 5.10
CA GLY A 82 12.13 -4.22 5.88
C GLY A 82 13.04 -4.27 7.11
N ARG A 83 13.21 -5.44 7.75
CA ARG A 83 14.17 -5.61 8.85
C ARG A 83 15.62 -5.48 8.38
N GLN A 84 15.95 -6.04 7.22
CA GLN A 84 17.30 -5.89 6.63
C GLN A 84 17.60 -4.44 6.28
N LEU A 85 16.57 -3.66 5.92
CA LEU A 85 16.65 -2.22 5.68
C LEU A 85 16.59 -1.36 6.96
N SER A 86 16.62 -1.97 8.15
CA SER A 86 16.55 -1.29 9.45
C SER A 86 15.31 -0.38 9.62
N MET A 87 14.19 -0.73 8.99
CA MET A 87 12.94 0.02 9.12
C MET A 87 12.36 -0.07 10.54
N SER A 88 11.64 0.98 10.94
CA SER A 88 11.04 1.06 12.28
C SER A 88 9.93 0.02 12.49
N ARG A 89 9.59 -0.27 13.75
CA ARG A 89 8.44 -1.14 14.08
C ARG A 89 7.12 -0.66 13.49
N HIS A 90 6.95 0.65 13.28
CA HIS A 90 5.77 1.18 12.63
C HIS A 90 5.74 0.80 11.15
N GLU A 91 6.85 0.99 10.45
CA GLU A 91 6.98 0.68 9.02
C GLU A 91 6.88 -0.83 8.74
N LEU A 92 7.43 -1.67 9.62
CA LEU A 92 7.25 -3.12 9.51
C LEU A 92 5.77 -3.53 9.60
N ARG A 93 4.95 -2.81 10.39
CA ARG A 93 3.50 -3.05 10.45
C ARG A 93 2.79 -2.60 9.17
N VAL A 94 3.24 -1.48 8.59
CA VAL A 94 2.75 -1.03 7.28
C VAL A 94 3.04 -2.10 6.22
N LEU A 95 4.27 -2.60 6.16
CA LEU A 95 4.68 -3.65 5.22
C LEU A 95 3.90 -4.96 5.40
N ALA A 96 3.70 -5.39 6.65
CA ALA A 96 2.92 -6.59 6.95
C ALA A 96 1.48 -6.48 6.41
N ARG A 97 0.83 -5.33 6.64
CA ARG A 97 -0.53 -5.07 6.15
C ARG A 97 -0.56 -4.96 4.64
N ALA A 98 0.34 -4.19 4.05
CA ALA A 98 0.42 -4.01 2.61
C ALA A 98 0.59 -5.36 1.89
N GLY A 99 1.55 -6.19 2.32
CA GLY A 99 1.77 -7.51 1.74
C GLY A 99 0.56 -8.45 1.88
N LEU A 100 -0.15 -8.40 3.02
CA LEU A 100 -1.35 -9.21 3.24
C LEU A 100 -2.51 -8.81 2.32
N MET A 101 -2.59 -7.53 1.97
CA MET A 101 -3.74 -6.90 1.30
C MET A 101 -3.48 -6.51 -0.15
N HIS A 102 -2.27 -6.70 -0.69
CA HIS A 102 -1.86 -6.19 -2.00
C HIS A 102 -2.85 -6.55 -3.13
N ASP A 103 -3.41 -7.77 -3.04
CA ASP A 103 -4.35 -8.31 -4.00
C ASP A 103 -5.83 -8.18 -3.62
N ILE A 104 -6.19 -7.44 -2.58
CA ILE A 104 -7.59 -7.37 -2.10
C ILE A 104 -8.56 -6.89 -3.18
N GLY A 105 -8.10 -6.06 -4.12
CA GLY A 105 -8.92 -5.60 -5.23
C GLY A 105 -9.31 -6.69 -6.23
N LYS A 106 -8.66 -7.87 -6.21
CA LYS A 106 -9.08 -9.04 -7.01
C LYS A 106 -10.50 -9.52 -6.63
N LEU A 107 -11.03 -9.12 -5.47
CA LEU A 107 -12.44 -9.32 -5.11
C LEU A 107 -13.41 -8.66 -6.10
N GLY A 108 -13.01 -7.56 -6.75
CA GLY A 108 -13.79 -6.87 -7.78
C GLY A 108 -13.56 -7.39 -9.20
N ILE A 109 -12.67 -8.38 -9.40
CA ILE A 109 -12.41 -8.99 -10.70
C ILE A 109 -13.39 -10.15 -10.93
N PRO A 110 -14.05 -10.24 -12.10
CA PRO A 110 -14.96 -11.35 -12.42
C PRO A 110 -14.27 -12.72 -12.34
N ASP A 111 -14.98 -13.73 -11.84
CA ASP A 111 -14.46 -15.09 -11.70
C ASP A 111 -14.08 -15.72 -13.05
N THR A 112 -14.75 -15.33 -14.13
CA THR A 112 -14.43 -15.77 -15.50
C THR A 112 -13.04 -15.34 -15.96
N VAL A 113 -12.52 -14.24 -15.41
CA VAL A 113 -11.16 -13.75 -15.66
C VAL A 113 -10.20 -14.28 -14.59
N LEU A 114 -10.56 -14.18 -13.31
CA LEU A 114 -9.67 -14.53 -12.20
C LEU A 114 -9.37 -16.04 -12.12
N GLY A 115 -10.35 -16.88 -12.43
CA GLY A 115 -10.23 -18.35 -12.37
C GLY A 115 -9.84 -19.01 -13.70
N LYS A 116 -9.41 -18.23 -14.70
CA LYS A 116 -9.10 -18.75 -16.04
C LYS A 116 -7.78 -19.53 -16.03
N HIS A 117 -7.80 -20.77 -16.53
CA HIS A 117 -6.60 -21.63 -16.64
C HIS A 117 -5.82 -21.45 -17.96
N SER A 118 -6.33 -20.67 -18.90
CA SER A 118 -5.65 -20.30 -20.14
C SER A 118 -5.13 -18.86 -20.07
N ALA A 119 -4.27 -18.47 -21.01
CA ALA A 119 -3.77 -17.10 -21.08
C ALA A 119 -4.92 -16.09 -21.16
N LEU A 120 -4.77 -14.98 -20.43
CA LEU A 120 -5.67 -13.84 -20.55
C LEU A 120 -5.44 -13.13 -21.88
N ASP A 121 -6.52 -12.72 -22.54
CA ASP A 121 -6.45 -11.80 -23.68
C ASP A 121 -6.21 -10.35 -23.21
N ASP A 122 -6.07 -9.42 -24.17
CA ASP A 122 -5.77 -8.02 -23.86
C ASP A 122 -6.89 -7.34 -23.05
N ALA A 123 -8.15 -7.68 -23.29
CA ALA A 123 -9.29 -7.08 -22.58
C ALA A 123 -9.36 -7.60 -21.14
N GLU A 124 -9.13 -8.90 -20.95
CA GLU A 124 -9.03 -9.53 -19.65
C GLU A 124 -7.82 -9.02 -18.85
N TRP A 125 -6.67 -8.81 -19.51
CA TRP A 125 -5.52 -8.17 -18.89
C TRP A 125 -5.80 -6.73 -18.46
N ASN A 126 -6.47 -5.95 -19.31
CA ASN A 126 -6.87 -4.58 -18.95
C ASN A 126 -7.78 -4.57 -17.72
N LEU A 127 -8.70 -5.53 -17.61
CA LEU A 127 -9.53 -5.69 -16.43
C LEU A 127 -8.70 -6.12 -15.20
N MET A 128 -7.82 -7.12 -15.33
CA MET A 128 -6.95 -7.60 -14.25
C MET A 128 -6.09 -6.47 -13.68
N ARG A 129 -5.55 -5.58 -14.53
CA ARG A 129 -4.72 -4.43 -14.12
C ARG A 129 -5.46 -3.37 -13.30
N THR A 130 -6.80 -3.43 -13.21
CA THR A 130 -7.59 -2.51 -12.37
C THR A 130 -7.59 -2.87 -10.88
N HIS A 131 -7.16 -4.09 -10.51
CA HIS A 131 -7.24 -4.52 -9.11
C HIS A 131 -6.49 -3.63 -8.10
N PRO A 132 -5.37 -2.94 -8.41
CA PRO A 132 -4.76 -2.05 -7.43
C PRO A 132 -5.67 -0.85 -7.10
N GLU A 133 -6.36 -0.28 -8.09
CA GLU A 133 -7.32 0.83 -7.90
C GLU A 133 -8.60 0.37 -7.20
N LEU A 134 -9.07 -0.84 -7.50
CA LEU A 134 -10.16 -1.48 -6.74
C LEU A 134 -9.73 -1.70 -5.27
N GLY A 135 -8.48 -2.09 -5.05
CA GLY A 135 -7.88 -2.21 -3.71
C GLY A 135 -7.92 -0.88 -2.97
N LEU A 136 -7.49 0.22 -3.60
CA LEU A 136 -7.63 1.57 -3.03
C LEU A 136 -9.09 1.87 -2.66
N THR A 137 -10.03 1.59 -3.56
CA THR A 137 -11.46 1.87 -3.35
C THR A 137 -12.04 1.09 -2.16
N LEU A 138 -11.61 -0.16 -1.95
CA LEU A 138 -12.04 -0.98 -0.83
C LEU A 138 -11.44 -0.54 0.51
N LEU A 139 -10.20 -0.02 0.47
CA LEU A 139 -9.41 0.27 1.66
C LEU A 139 -9.51 1.74 2.14
N ASP A 140 -9.64 2.71 1.23
CA ASP A 140 -9.68 4.15 1.55
C ASP A 140 -11.09 4.64 1.85
N ARG A 141 -11.46 4.57 3.13
CA ARG A 141 -12.79 4.97 3.62
C ARG A 141 -12.89 6.43 4.08
N THR A 142 -11.75 7.12 4.16
CA THR A 142 -11.68 8.45 4.80
C THR A 142 -11.07 9.54 3.91
N GLY A 143 -10.73 9.21 2.66
CA GLY A 143 -10.09 10.14 1.73
C GLY A 143 -8.65 10.49 2.14
N GLN A 144 -8.03 9.64 2.97
CA GLN A 144 -6.65 9.77 3.40
C GLN A 144 -6.00 8.42 3.18
N SER A 145 -5.33 8.26 2.04
CA SER A 145 -4.67 7.02 1.69
C SER A 145 -3.45 6.81 2.59
N SER A 146 -3.54 5.84 3.50
CA SER A 146 -2.44 5.47 4.38
C SER A 146 -1.28 4.86 3.60
N ARG A 147 -0.08 4.78 4.21
CA ARG A 147 1.11 4.20 3.56
C ARG A 147 0.86 2.78 3.08
N GLU A 148 0.11 1.96 3.84
CA GLU A 148 -0.23 0.60 3.43
C GLU A 148 -1.17 0.58 2.22
N VAL A 149 -2.10 1.53 2.10
CA VAL A 149 -3.02 1.63 0.95
C VAL A 149 -2.29 2.09 -0.31
N LEU A 150 -1.37 3.05 -0.18
CA LEU A 150 -0.52 3.45 -1.31
C LEU A 150 0.41 2.32 -1.75
N ALA A 151 0.89 1.50 -0.81
CA ALA A 151 1.67 0.31 -1.15
C ALA A 151 0.84 -0.70 -1.96
N VAL A 152 -0.42 -0.94 -1.59
CA VAL A 152 -1.37 -1.76 -2.36
C VAL A 152 -1.62 -1.16 -3.76
N LEU A 153 -1.82 0.15 -3.87
CA LEU A 153 -2.09 0.80 -5.15
C LEU A 153 -0.93 0.69 -6.15
N TYR A 154 0.31 0.79 -5.66
CA TYR A 154 1.50 0.93 -6.52
C TYR A 154 2.39 -0.31 -6.56
N HIS A 155 1.98 -1.45 -6.01
CA HIS A 155 2.85 -2.64 -5.95
C HIS A 155 3.19 -3.25 -7.32
N HIS A 156 2.49 -2.84 -8.39
CA HIS A 156 2.81 -3.20 -9.77
C HIS A 156 3.52 -2.09 -10.57
N GLU A 157 3.86 -0.98 -9.92
CA GLU A 157 4.74 0.01 -10.52
C GLU A 157 6.18 -0.52 -10.62
N ARG A 158 6.90 -0.09 -11.65
CA ARG A 158 8.25 -0.58 -11.95
C ARG A 158 9.23 0.58 -11.98
N LEU A 159 10.46 0.33 -11.55
CA LEU A 159 11.47 1.39 -11.43
C LEU A 159 11.74 2.13 -12.74
N ASP A 160 11.55 1.48 -13.88
CA ASP A 160 11.71 2.02 -15.24
C ASP A 160 10.47 2.76 -15.77
N GLY A 161 9.37 2.80 -15.02
CA GLY A 161 8.11 3.41 -15.44
C GLY A 161 7.24 2.52 -16.33
N SER A 162 7.61 1.27 -16.58
CA SER A 162 6.81 0.34 -17.40
C SER A 162 5.66 -0.32 -16.63
N GLY A 163 5.45 0.07 -15.37
CA GLY A 163 4.44 -0.49 -14.48
C GLY A 163 3.05 0.13 -14.66
N TYR A 164 2.15 -0.26 -13.76
CA TYR A 164 0.77 0.23 -13.72
C TYR A 164 0.34 0.42 -12.25
N PRO A 165 -0.71 1.22 -11.96
CA PRO A 165 -1.64 1.87 -12.88
C PRO A 165 -1.22 3.24 -13.45
N TYR A 166 -0.22 3.91 -12.89
CA TYR A 166 0.13 5.30 -13.25
C TYR A 166 1.49 5.47 -13.93
N GLY A 167 2.28 4.39 -14.06
CA GLY A 167 3.60 4.46 -14.71
C GLY A 167 4.61 5.25 -13.88
N LEU A 168 4.52 5.15 -12.55
CA LEU A 168 5.47 5.78 -11.64
C LEU A 168 6.85 5.14 -11.83
N SER A 169 7.91 5.92 -11.62
CA SER A 169 9.30 5.47 -11.80
C SER A 169 10.19 5.87 -10.63
N GLY A 170 11.27 5.11 -10.43
CA GLY A 170 12.28 5.38 -9.42
C GLY A 170 11.71 5.66 -8.02
N GLU A 171 12.05 6.82 -7.47
CA GLU A 171 11.67 7.25 -6.12
C GLU A 171 10.24 7.77 -6.01
N ALA A 172 9.53 7.96 -7.13
CA ALA A 172 8.10 8.28 -7.09
C ALA A 172 7.27 7.10 -6.56
N ILE A 173 7.81 5.88 -6.64
CA ILE A 173 7.20 4.68 -6.08
C ILE A 173 7.53 4.59 -4.58
N PRO A 174 6.53 4.56 -3.69
CA PRO A 174 6.77 4.39 -2.25
C PRO A 174 7.66 3.18 -1.97
N ILE A 175 8.55 3.29 -0.97
CA ILE A 175 9.47 2.20 -0.65
C ILE A 175 8.72 0.91 -0.27
N GLU A 176 7.56 1.04 0.37
CA GLU A 176 6.71 -0.09 0.72
C GLU A 176 6.15 -0.79 -0.51
N ALA A 177 5.70 -0.05 -1.53
CA ALA A 177 5.24 -0.62 -2.79
C ALA A 177 6.37 -1.39 -3.48
N ARG A 178 7.60 -0.84 -3.50
CA ARG A 178 8.78 -1.52 -4.06
C ARG A 178 9.12 -2.80 -3.31
N ILE A 179 9.03 -2.80 -1.99
CA ILE A 179 9.26 -4.00 -1.16
C ILE A 179 8.18 -5.06 -1.44
N VAL A 180 6.91 -4.65 -1.51
CA VAL A 180 5.81 -5.57 -1.84
C VAL A 180 6.00 -6.17 -3.23
N ALA A 181 6.34 -5.37 -4.25
CA ALA A 181 6.58 -5.84 -5.60
C ALA A 181 7.66 -6.95 -5.66
N VAL A 182 8.77 -6.76 -4.93
CA VAL A 182 9.85 -7.75 -4.84
C VAL A 182 9.40 -9.01 -4.12
N ALA A 183 8.72 -8.86 -2.98
CA ALA A 183 8.24 -9.99 -2.18
C ALA A 183 7.20 -10.84 -2.93
N ASP A 184 6.25 -10.19 -3.60
CA ASP A 184 5.21 -10.81 -4.42
C ASP A 184 5.82 -11.59 -5.59
N THR A 185 6.68 -10.93 -6.38
CA THR A 185 7.39 -11.58 -7.49
C THR A 185 8.20 -12.79 -7.03
N TYR A 186 8.90 -12.67 -5.90
CA TYR A 186 9.68 -13.79 -5.36
C TYR A 186 8.81 -14.98 -4.96
N ASP A 187 7.70 -14.73 -4.25
CA ASP A 187 6.79 -15.82 -3.85
C ASP A 187 6.16 -16.51 -5.07
N ALA A 188 5.74 -15.74 -6.07
CA ALA A 188 5.17 -16.25 -7.33
C ALA A 188 6.15 -17.12 -8.13
N LEU A 189 7.47 -16.84 -8.04
CA LEU A 189 8.50 -17.63 -8.72
C LEU A 189 8.94 -18.89 -7.95
N THR A 190 8.59 -19.01 -6.66
CA THR A 190 9.15 -20.05 -5.77
C THR A 190 8.09 -20.95 -5.12
N SER A 191 6.81 -20.75 -5.45
CA SER A 191 5.68 -21.52 -4.90
C SER A 191 5.09 -22.51 -5.89
#